data_AF-A0A8S2T7W1-F1
#
_entry.id   AF-A0A8S2T7W1-F1
#
_cell.length_a   1.000
_cell.length_b   1.000
_cell.length_c   1.000
_cell.angle_alpha   90.00
_cell.angle_beta   90.00
_cell.angle_gamma   90.00
#
_symmetry.space_group_name_H-M   'P 1'
#
loop_
_entity.id
_entity.type
_entity.pdbx_description
1 polymer ?
#
loop_
_entity_poly.entity_id
_entity_poly.type
_entity_poly.pdbx_seq_one_letter_code
_entity_poly.pdbx_strand_id
1 'polypeptide(L)'
;EYVKQLGIVYAHIWACPPSEGDDYIFHCHPVEQRVPKPKRLQEWYKTMLDKAIDQRVVVDYKDIMKDFTETALNKVTDIPYFEGDFW
;
A
#
# COMPACT_ATOMS: atom_id res chain seq x y z
N GLU A 1 -10.94 7.21 4.62
CA GLU A 1 -12.28 7.79 4.93
C GLU A 1 -12.60 8.95 4.01
N TYR A 2 -11.83 10.03 4.04
CA TYR A 2 -12.07 11.22 3.20
C TYR A 2 -12.27 10.88 1.70
N VAL A 3 -11.31 10.19 1.07
CA VAL A 3 -11.42 9.85 -0.37
C VAL A 3 -12.58 8.90 -0.68
N LYS A 4 -12.99 8.06 0.28
CA LYS A 4 -14.18 7.21 0.14
C LYS A 4 -15.46 8.04 0.09
N GLN A 5 -15.56 9.10 0.89
CA GLN A 5 -16.68 10.05 0.85
C GLN A 5 -16.75 10.82 -0.49
N LEU A 6 -15.61 11.00 -1.15
CA LEU A 6 -15.52 11.57 -2.49
C LEU A 6 -15.82 10.57 -3.62
N GLY A 7 -16.12 9.32 -3.30
CA GLY A 7 -16.48 8.28 -4.28
C GLY A 7 -15.31 7.45 -4.81
N ILE A 8 -14.10 7.59 -4.25
CA ILE A 8 -12.97 6.70 -4.59
C ILE A 8 -13.20 5.33 -3.95
N VAL A 9 -13.24 4.30 -4.79
CA VAL A 9 -13.60 2.93 -4.41
C VAL A 9 -12.41 2.01 -4.14
N TYR A 10 -11.23 2.31 -4.73
CA TYR A 10 -10.00 1.54 -4.57
C TYR A 10 -8.84 2.42 -4.13
N ALA A 11 -7.91 1.84 -3.38
CA ALA A 11 -6.64 2.45 -3.02
C ALA A 11 -5.53 1.41 -3.17
N HIS A 12 -4.38 1.84 -3.69
CA HIS A 12 -3.23 0.98 -3.93
C HIS A 12 -2.04 1.47 -3.09
N ILE A 13 -1.37 0.52 -2.41
CA ILE A 13 -0.20 0.82 -1.57
C ILE A 13 0.92 -0.11 -1.99
N TRP A 14 2.02 0.46 -2.45
CA TRP A 14 3.27 -0.27 -2.62
C TRP A 14 4.11 -0.15 -1.34
N ALA A 15 4.17 -1.24 -0.57
CA ALA A 15 4.92 -1.30 0.68
C ALA A 15 6.43 -1.51 0.44
N CYS A 16 7.10 -0.47 -0.07
CA CYS A 16 8.54 -0.44 -0.34
C CYS A 16 9.24 0.47 0.67
N PRO A 17 10.14 -0.05 1.53
CA PRO A 17 11.00 0.82 2.34
C PRO A 17 12.14 1.41 1.48
N PRO A 18 12.68 2.59 1.83
CA PRO A 18 13.82 3.17 1.12
C PRO A 18 15.05 2.25 1.21
N SER A 19 15.91 2.31 0.19
CA SER A 19 17.21 1.65 0.23
C SER A 19 18.11 2.31 1.28
N GLU A 20 19.19 1.64 1.65
CA GLU A 20 20.17 2.21 2.57
C GLU A 20 20.80 3.48 1.98
N GLY A 21 20.66 4.60 2.69
CA GLY A 21 21.16 5.90 2.25
C GLY A 21 20.17 6.73 1.40
N ASP A 22 19.01 6.16 1.04
CA ASP A 22 17.98 6.88 0.28
C ASP A 22 16.98 7.58 1.21
N ASP A 23 16.60 8.79 0.82
CA ASP A 23 15.56 9.59 1.49
C ASP A 23 14.37 9.77 0.54
N TYR A 24 13.17 9.32 0.92
CA TYR A 24 11.99 9.50 0.07
C TYR A 24 11.49 10.95 0.00
N ILE A 25 11.44 11.64 1.15
CA ILE A 25 10.85 12.98 1.25
C ILE A 25 11.75 13.90 2.07
N PHE A 26 12.06 13.51 3.30
CA PHE A 26 12.85 14.33 4.21
C PHE A 26 14.32 13.97 4.10
N HIS A 27 15.13 14.97 3.76
CA HIS A 27 16.57 14.81 3.68
C HIS A 27 17.19 14.63 5.08
N CYS A 28 18.13 13.69 5.18
CA CYS A 28 18.98 13.44 6.35
C CYS A 28 18.17 12.99 7.59
N HIS A 29 17.69 11.75 7.55
CA HIS A 29 17.03 11.13 8.70
C HIS A 29 17.97 11.01 9.92
N PRO A 30 17.43 11.04 11.15
CA PRO A 30 18.20 10.76 12.36
C PRO A 30 18.89 9.39 12.27
N VAL A 31 20.16 9.30 12.67
CA VAL A 31 20.99 8.09 12.52
C VAL A 31 20.42 6.91 13.33
N GLU A 32 19.75 7.19 14.44
CA GLU A 32 19.07 6.21 15.28
C GLU A 32 17.73 5.72 14.71
N GLN A 33 17.17 6.42 13.72
CA GLN A 33 15.92 6.05 13.09
C GLN A 33 16.14 4.86 12.16
N ARG A 34 15.64 3.69 12.58
CA ARG A 34 15.75 2.46 11.78
C ARG A 34 14.72 2.42 10.67
N VAL A 35 15.17 2.18 9.44
CA VAL A 35 14.29 1.85 8.32
C VAL A 35 13.68 0.45 8.54
N PRO A 36 12.35 0.29 8.43
CA PRO A 36 11.73 -1.02 8.57
C PRO A 36 12.10 -1.94 7.40
N LYS A 37 12.39 -3.22 7.69
CA LYS A 37 12.51 -4.24 6.64
C LYS A 37 11.15 -4.47 5.96
N PRO A 38 11.11 -4.99 4.71
CA PRO A 38 9.87 -5.14 3.94
C PRO A 38 8.73 -5.82 4.71
N LYS A 39 8.99 -6.95 5.38
CA LYS A 39 7.98 -7.66 6.18
C LYS A 39 7.40 -6.80 7.31
N ARG A 40 8.24 -6.03 8.00
CA ARG A 40 7.79 -5.17 9.11
C ARG A 40 6.93 -4.01 8.59
N LEU A 41 7.28 -3.44 7.44
CA LEU A 41 6.48 -2.39 6.82
C LEU A 41 5.12 -2.93 6.34
N GLN A 42 5.09 -4.13 5.78
CA GLN A 42 3.84 -4.81 5.41
C GLN A 42 2.94 -5.05 6.64
N GLU A 43 3.48 -5.56 7.74
CA GLU A 43 2.74 -5.77 9.00
C GLU A 43 2.22 -4.45 9.59
N TRP A 44 2.98 -3.38 9.46
CA TRP A 44 2.56 -2.04 9.88
C TRP A 44 1.34 -1.56 9.08
N TYR A 45 1.36 -1.70 7.73
CA TYR A 45 0.21 -1.37 6.89
C TYR A 45 -1.00 -2.26 7.17
N LYS A 46 -0.79 -3.57 7.38
CA LYS A 46 -1.89 -4.49 7.76
C LYS A 46 -2.54 -4.06 9.06
N THR A 47 -1.75 -3.73 10.08
CA THR A 47 -2.27 -3.22 11.37
C THR A 47 -3.11 -1.95 11.18
N MET A 48 -2.67 -1.03 10.30
CA MET A 48 -3.41 0.17 9.94
C MET A 48 -4.74 -0.16 9.22
N LEU A 49 -4.70 -1.09 8.26
CA LEU A 49 -5.86 -1.51 7.49
C LEU A 49 -6.89 -2.29 8.33
N ASP A 50 -6.43 -3.15 9.24
CA ASP A 50 -7.29 -3.89 10.17
C ASP A 50 -8.07 -2.92 11.05
N LYS A 51 -7.40 -1.90 11.61
CA LYS A 51 -8.07 -0.82 12.34
C LYS A 51 -9.08 -0.06 11.46
N ALA A 52 -8.75 0.17 10.19
CA ALA A 52 -9.65 0.84 9.26
C ALA A 52 -10.88 -0.01 8.90
N ILE A 53 -10.76 -1.35 8.90
CA ILE A 53 -11.87 -2.29 8.79
C ILE A 53 -12.76 -2.22 10.04
N ASP A 54 -12.17 -2.24 11.23
CA ASP A 54 -12.92 -2.11 12.50
C ASP A 54 -13.74 -0.82 12.55
N GLN A 55 -13.18 0.26 11.99
CA GLN A 55 -13.84 1.56 11.86
C GLN A 55 -14.79 1.66 10.66
N ARG A 56 -14.97 0.60 9.87
CA ARG A 56 -15.80 0.52 8.66
C ARG A 56 -15.41 1.52 7.57
N VAL A 57 -14.17 1.98 7.60
CA VAL A 57 -13.58 2.84 6.57
C VAL A 57 -13.18 1.98 5.38
N VAL A 58 -12.45 0.89 5.62
CA VAL A 58 -12.06 -0.11 4.61
C VAL A 58 -13.06 -1.27 4.66
N VAL A 59 -13.43 -1.81 3.49
CA VAL A 59 -14.32 -2.98 3.41
C VAL A 59 -13.51 -4.26 3.55
N ASP A 60 -12.46 -4.39 2.76
CA ASP A 60 -11.45 -5.44 2.80
C ASP A 60 -10.14 -4.94 2.18
N TYR A 61 -9.08 -5.74 2.25
CA TYR A 61 -7.86 -5.54 1.48
C TYR A 61 -7.28 -6.90 1.06
N LYS A 62 -6.56 -6.90 -0.06
CA LYS A 62 -5.92 -8.09 -0.63
C LYS A 62 -4.54 -7.71 -1.15
N ASP A 63 -3.65 -8.69 -1.24
CA ASP A 63 -2.47 -8.54 -2.11
C ASP A 63 -2.90 -8.61 -3.58
N ILE A 64 -2.08 -8.02 -4.47
CA ILE A 64 -2.42 -7.87 -5.89
C ILE A 64 -2.64 -9.21 -6.59
N MET A 65 -1.90 -10.26 -6.19
CA MET A 65 -2.02 -11.59 -6.81
C MET A 65 -3.34 -12.26 -6.42
N LYS A 66 -3.71 -12.16 -5.15
CA LYS A 66 -5.01 -12.63 -4.65
C LYS A 66 -6.15 -11.86 -5.31
N ASP A 67 -6.04 -10.54 -5.41
CA ASP A 67 -7.06 -9.73 -6.08
C ASP A 67 -7.22 -10.14 -7.54
N PHE A 68 -6.12 -10.25 -8.30
CA PHE A 68 -6.12 -10.72 -9.69
C PHE A 68 -6.74 -12.11 -9.86
N THR A 69 -6.53 -13.02 -8.92
CA THR A 69 -7.06 -14.39 -8.99
C THR A 69 -8.54 -14.48 -8.60
N GLU A 70 -8.98 -13.69 -7.63
CA GLU A 70 -10.36 -13.72 -7.11
C GLU A 70 -11.32 -12.82 -7.89
N THR A 71 -10.79 -11.81 -8.56
CA THR A 71 -11.55 -10.95 -9.46
C THR A 71 -11.47 -11.47 -10.88
N ALA A 72 -12.42 -11.07 -11.74
CA ALA A 72 -12.40 -11.44 -13.15
C ALA A 72 -11.34 -10.64 -13.97
N LEU A 73 -10.23 -10.24 -13.33
CA LEU A 73 -9.08 -9.63 -14.00
C LEU A 73 -8.36 -10.76 -14.75
N ASN A 74 -8.34 -10.67 -16.08
CA ASN A 74 -7.86 -11.76 -16.93
C ASN A 74 -6.76 -11.30 -17.89
N LYS A 75 -6.49 -10.00 -17.94
CA LYS A 75 -5.50 -9.39 -18.84
C LYS A 75 -4.62 -8.43 -18.07
N VAL A 76 -3.40 -8.25 -18.56
CA VAL A 76 -2.46 -7.24 -18.05
C VAL A 76 -3.08 -5.84 -18.11
N THR A 77 -3.90 -5.56 -19.12
CA THR A 77 -4.62 -4.28 -19.26
C THR A 77 -5.67 -4.01 -18.19
N ASP A 78 -6.04 -5.02 -17.41
CA ASP A 78 -7.02 -4.87 -16.34
C ASP A 78 -6.34 -4.42 -15.02
N ILE A 79 -5.00 -4.50 -14.96
CA ILE A 79 -4.21 -4.03 -13.81
C ILE A 79 -4.13 -2.49 -13.87
N PRO A 80 -4.41 -1.78 -12.76
CA PRO A 80 -4.29 -0.33 -12.71
C PRO A 80 -2.88 0.16 -13.08
N TYR A 81 -2.81 1.19 -13.92
CA TYR A 81 -1.55 1.79 -14.36
C TYR A 81 -1.33 3.13 -13.65
N PHE A 82 -0.23 3.23 -12.89
CA PHE A 82 0.15 4.43 -12.16
C PHE A 82 1.59 4.84 -12.47
N GLU A 83 1.84 6.15 -12.51
CA GLU A 83 3.19 6.67 -12.71
C GLU A 83 4.11 6.28 -11.55
N GLY A 84 5.25 5.67 -11.87
CA GLY A 84 6.27 5.27 -10.90
C GLY A 84 5.93 4.05 -10.05
N ASP A 85 4.85 3.33 -10.36
CA ASP A 85 4.57 2.04 -9.73
C ASP A 85 5.53 0.94 -10.25
N PHE A 86 5.54 -0.20 -9.57
CA PHE A 86 6.38 -1.34 -9.93
C PHE A 86 5.95 -2.04 -11.23
N TRP A 87 4.66 -2.01 -11.58
CA TRP A 87 4.05 -2.78 -12.67
C TRP A 87 4.01 -2.05 -14.02
#